data_AF-A0AAW0SJC2-F1
#
_entry.id   AF-A0AAW0SJC2-F1
#
_cell.length_a   1.000
_cell.length_b   1.000
_cell.length_c   1.000
_cell.angle_alpha   90.00
_cell.angle_beta   90.00
_cell.angle_gamma   90.00
#
_symmetry.space_group_name_H-M   'P 1'
#
loop_
_entity.id
_entity.type
_entity.pdbx_description
1 polymer ?
#
loop_
_entity_poly.entity_id
_entity_poly.type
_entity_poly.pdbx_seq_one_letter_code
_entity_poly.pdbx_strand_id
1 'polypeptide(L)'
;MAEYLASIFGTEKDKVNCSFYFKIGACRHGDRCSRIHNKPTFSQTVLILNLYCNPQNSAKSADGSHSTVSDEEMQEHYDNFFEEVFVECEDRYGEIEEMNVCDNLGDHLVGNVYIKFKYEEDAEKAVVDLNNRWFGGRAINAELSPVTDFREACCRQYEMGECTRSGFCNFMHLKPISRELRRELYSRKRRRSRSRSRRSHSRSRSRRREYRDNSASLERFRSHSQDKEREGRFGRF
;
A
#
# COMPACT_ATOMS: atom_id res chain seq x y z
N MET A 1 18.16 -4.78 31.37
CA MET A 1 16.77 -5.16 31.75
C MET A 1 15.76 -4.83 30.66
N ALA A 2 15.82 -3.64 30.04
CA ALA A 2 14.96 -3.27 28.90
C ALA A 2 15.16 -4.17 27.66
N GLU A 3 16.40 -4.52 27.30
CA GLU A 3 16.67 -5.41 26.15
C GLU A 3 16.12 -6.84 26.35
N TYR A 4 16.17 -7.35 27.58
CA TYR A 4 15.62 -8.67 27.91
C TYR A 4 14.09 -8.67 27.78
N LEU A 5 13.41 -7.61 28.26
CA LEU A 5 11.96 -7.46 28.15
C LEU A 5 11.52 -7.26 26.69
N ALA A 6 12.28 -6.49 25.89
CA ALA A 6 12.04 -6.33 24.46
C ALA A 6 12.20 -7.64 23.67
N SER A 7 13.10 -8.53 24.11
CA SER A 7 13.28 -9.86 23.50
C SER A 7 12.16 -10.86 23.82
N ILE A 8 11.31 -10.53 24.79
CA ILE A 8 10.21 -11.38 25.26
C ILE A 8 8.89 -10.90 24.65
N PHE A 9 8.63 -9.60 24.66
CA PHE A 9 7.37 -9.01 24.22
C PHE A 9 7.03 -9.39 22.76
N GLY A 10 5.81 -9.87 22.54
CA GLY A 10 5.35 -10.29 21.21
C GLY A 10 5.94 -11.61 20.70
N THR A 11 6.75 -12.32 21.51
CA THR A 11 7.31 -13.64 21.17
C THR A 11 6.62 -14.76 21.95
N GLU A 12 6.86 -16.02 21.57
CA GLU A 12 6.34 -17.17 22.32
C GLU A 12 6.91 -17.31 23.74
N LYS A 13 7.96 -16.55 24.06
CA LYS A 13 8.53 -16.47 25.41
C LYS A 13 7.68 -15.63 26.35
N ASP A 14 6.83 -14.76 25.81
CA ASP A 14 5.82 -14.04 26.58
C ASP A 14 4.71 -15.00 26.98
N LYS A 15 4.68 -15.35 28.27
CA LYS A 15 3.66 -16.25 28.83
C LYS A 15 2.37 -15.52 29.19
N VAL A 16 2.36 -14.18 29.18
CA VAL A 16 1.23 -13.35 29.57
C VAL A 16 0.42 -12.95 28.34
N ASN A 17 1.10 -12.42 27.32
CA ASN A 17 0.44 -11.96 26.09
C ASN A 17 0.36 -13.06 25.03
N CYS A 18 -0.72 -13.05 24.26
CA CYS A 18 -0.88 -13.99 23.16
C CYS A 18 0.02 -13.58 21.98
N SER A 19 1.08 -14.33 21.74
CA SER A 19 1.97 -14.12 20.60
C SER A 19 1.24 -14.16 19.25
N PHE A 20 0.26 -15.05 19.07
CA PHE A 20 -0.51 -15.14 17.83
C PHE A 20 -1.39 -13.91 17.61
N TYR A 21 -2.11 -13.44 18.62
CA TYR A 21 -2.91 -12.23 18.47
C TYR A 21 -2.01 -11.02 18.17
N PHE A 22 -0.87 -10.89 18.84
CA PHE A 22 0.06 -9.79 18.60
C PHE A 22 0.61 -9.78 17.17
N LYS A 23 1.05 -10.94 16.65
CA LYS A 23 1.67 -11.03 15.31
C LYS A 23 0.68 -11.11 14.17
N ILE A 24 -0.45 -11.78 14.38
CA ILE A 24 -1.39 -12.14 13.32
C ILE A 24 -2.65 -11.27 13.41
N GLY A 25 -2.92 -10.63 14.54
CA GLY A 25 -4.17 -9.91 14.79
C GLY A 25 -5.37 -10.83 15.03
N ALA A 26 -5.17 -12.15 15.00
CA ALA A 26 -6.21 -13.15 15.22
C ALA A 26 -5.69 -14.33 16.04
N CYS A 27 -6.58 -14.98 16.79
CA CYS A 27 -6.27 -16.15 17.58
C CYS A 27 -7.39 -17.20 17.45
N ARG A 28 -7.01 -18.46 17.24
CA ARG A 28 -7.96 -19.58 17.16
C ARG A 28 -8.85 -19.77 18.39
N HIS A 29 -8.43 -19.25 19.54
CA HIS A 29 -9.20 -19.35 20.78
C HIS A 29 -10.15 -18.15 20.98
N GLY A 30 -10.03 -17.09 20.17
CA GLY A 30 -10.82 -15.87 20.33
C GLY A 30 -10.77 -15.34 21.76
N ASP A 31 -11.93 -14.95 22.29
CA ASP A 31 -12.06 -14.44 23.67
C ASP A 31 -11.85 -15.51 24.75
N ARG A 32 -11.82 -16.80 24.39
CA ARG A 32 -11.52 -17.91 25.31
C ARG A 32 -10.02 -18.19 25.43
N CYS A 33 -9.16 -17.35 24.85
CA CYS A 33 -7.72 -17.51 24.97
C CYS A 33 -7.28 -17.34 26.42
N SER A 34 -6.39 -18.23 26.90
CA SER A 34 -5.80 -18.12 28.24
C SER A 34 -4.77 -17.00 28.37
N ARG A 35 -4.30 -16.44 27.24
CA ARG A 35 -3.36 -15.34 27.17
C ARG A 35 -4.07 -14.06 26.76
N ILE A 36 -3.50 -12.92 27.13
CA ILE A 36 -4.13 -11.61 26.92
C ILE A 36 -4.05 -11.19 25.44
N HIS A 37 -5.17 -10.69 24.92
CA HIS A 37 -5.29 -10.03 23.61
C HIS A 37 -5.34 -8.51 23.81
N ASN A 38 -4.22 -7.82 23.63
CA ASN A 38 -4.16 -6.37 23.77
C ASN A 38 -4.64 -5.71 22.47
N LYS A 39 -5.94 -5.36 22.42
CA LYS A 39 -6.48 -4.59 21.29
C LYS A 39 -5.86 -3.19 21.27
N PRO A 40 -5.22 -2.77 20.16
CA PRO A 40 -4.61 -1.46 20.09
C PRO A 40 -5.69 -0.36 20.06
N THR A 41 -5.42 0.75 20.73
CA THR A 41 -6.26 1.96 20.65
C THR A 41 -5.91 2.84 19.45
N PHE A 42 -4.72 2.65 18.89
CA PHE A 42 -4.24 3.27 17.66
C PHE A 42 -3.43 2.23 16.88
N SER A 43 -3.64 2.17 15.57
CA SER A 43 -2.87 1.31 14.68
C SER A 43 -2.99 1.82 13.26
N GLN A 44 -1.99 1.55 12.44
CA GLN A 44 -2.06 1.78 10.99
C GLN A 44 -2.87 0.69 10.28
N THR A 45 -3.03 -0.47 10.92
CA THR A 45 -3.61 -1.65 10.31
C THR A 45 -5.02 -1.88 10.82
N VAL A 46 -5.95 -2.03 9.89
CA VAL A 46 -7.35 -2.44 10.13
C VAL A 46 -7.50 -3.90 9.72
N LEU A 47 -8.23 -4.66 10.53
CA LEU A 47 -8.70 -6.00 10.22
C LEU A 47 -10.21 -5.94 9.99
N ILE A 48 -10.65 -6.38 8.81
CA ILE A 48 -12.06 -6.65 8.52
C ILE A 48 -12.26 -8.16 8.55
N LEU A 49 -13.07 -8.62 9.50
CA LEU A 49 -13.29 -10.04 9.78
C LEU A 49 -14.22 -10.67 8.74
N ASN A 50 -13.80 -11.80 8.18
CA ASN A 50 -14.61 -12.64 7.29
C ASN A 50 -15.33 -11.88 6.15
N LEU A 51 -14.66 -10.88 5.57
CA LEU A 51 -15.22 -10.06 4.49
C LEU A 51 -15.20 -10.83 3.16
N TYR A 52 -14.09 -11.52 2.86
CA TYR A 52 -13.96 -12.28 1.63
C TYR A 52 -14.60 -13.65 1.76
N CYS A 53 -15.66 -13.88 0.98
CA CYS A 53 -16.28 -15.19 0.86
C CYS A 53 -15.75 -15.89 -0.39
N ASN A 54 -14.84 -16.86 -0.23
CA ASN A 54 -14.36 -17.65 -1.35
C ASN A 54 -15.51 -18.53 -1.89
N PRO A 55 -15.94 -18.37 -3.16
CA PRO A 55 -17.03 -19.15 -3.75
C PRO A 55 -16.84 -20.67 -3.65
N GLN A 56 -15.58 -21.13 -3.72
CA GLN A 56 -15.25 -22.56 -3.58
C GLN A 56 -15.49 -23.11 -2.17
N ASN A 57 -15.43 -22.24 -1.16
CA ASN A 57 -15.63 -22.65 0.22
C ASN A 57 -17.12 -22.71 0.56
N SER A 58 -17.93 -21.81 0.00
CA SER A 58 -19.40 -21.83 0.14
C SER A 58 -20.07 -23.04 -0.54
N ALA A 59 -19.52 -23.53 -1.66
CA ALA A 59 -20.09 -24.66 -2.41
C ALA A 59 -19.98 -26.01 -1.67
N LYS A 60 -19.07 -26.13 -0.71
CA LYS A 60 -18.84 -27.39 0.04
C LYS A 60 -19.84 -27.63 1.16
N SER A 61 -20.74 -26.69 1.46
CA SER A 61 -21.59 -26.73 2.66
C SER A 61 -23.05 -27.13 2.44
N ALA A 62 -23.52 -27.42 1.21
CA ALA A 62 -24.94 -27.73 1.02
C ALA A 62 -25.31 -28.87 0.06
N ASP A 63 -24.51 -29.23 -0.96
CA ASP A 63 -25.00 -30.23 -1.94
C ASP A 63 -23.92 -31.08 -2.65
N GLY A 64 -22.64 -30.96 -2.26
CA GLY A 64 -21.57 -31.70 -2.93
C GLY A 64 -21.43 -31.42 -4.44
N SER A 65 -22.15 -30.42 -4.97
CA SER A 65 -21.99 -29.95 -6.33
C SER A 65 -20.66 -29.21 -6.41
N HIS A 66 -19.71 -29.81 -7.10
CA HIS A 66 -18.49 -29.11 -7.50
C HIS A 66 -18.93 -27.92 -8.36
N SER A 67 -18.83 -26.70 -7.81
CA SER A 67 -18.98 -25.49 -8.63
C SER A 67 -17.98 -25.59 -9.78
N THR A 68 -18.50 -25.70 -11.01
CA THR A 68 -17.74 -25.81 -12.26
C THR A 68 -17.12 -24.49 -12.68
N VAL A 69 -16.75 -23.64 -11.71
CA VAL A 69 -16.14 -22.34 -11.98
C VAL A 69 -14.68 -22.59 -12.29
N SER A 70 -14.22 -22.11 -13.44
CA SER A 70 -12.84 -22.24 -13.87
C SER A 70 -11.89 -21.44 -12.96
N ASP A 71 -10.62 -21.82 -12.92
CA ASP A 71 -9.60 -21.09 -12.15
C ASP A 71 -9.48 -19.62 -12.61
N GLU A 72 -9.74 -19.35 -13.88
CA GLU A 72 -9.74 -18.00 -14.45
C GLU A 72 -10.90 -17.14 -13.92
N GLU A 73 -12.13 -17.66 -13.94
CA GLU A 73 -13.31 -16.97 -13.39
C GLU A 73 -13.18 -16.72 -11.88
N MET A 74 -12.56 -17.65 -11.15
CA MET A 74 -12.30 -17.48 -9.72
C MET A 74 -11.26 -16.41 -9.43
N GLN A 75 -10.22 -16.31 -10.27
CA GLN A 75 -9.24 -15.25 -10.17
C GLN A 75 -9.87 -13.90 -10.49
N GLU A 76 -10.71 -13.82 -11.53
CA GLU A 76 -11.43 -12.58 -11.89
C GLU A 76 -12.37 -12.13 -10.76
N HIS A 77 -13.15 -13.05 -10.18
CA HIS A 77 -14.00 -12.74 -9.03
C HIS A 77 -13.18 -12.24 -7.83
N TYR A 78 -12.00 -12.82 -7.58
CA TYR A 78 -11.13 -12.36 -6.51
C TYR A 78 -10.52 -10.99 -6.79
N ASP A 79 -10.05 -10.76 -8.01
CA ASP A 79 -9.48 -9.48 -8.44
C ASP A 79 -10.52 -8.35 -8.36
N ASN A 80 -11.76 -8.61 -8.81
CA ASN A 80 -12.88 -7.65 -8.71
C ASN A 80 -13.18 -7.30 -7.25
N PHE A 81 -13.27 -8.30 -6.37
CA PHE A 81 -13.44 -8.09 -4.93
C PHE A 81 -12.30 -7.25 -4.35
N PHE A 82 -11.05 -7.59 -4.69
CA PHE A 82 -9.88 -6.88 -4.18
C PHE A 82 -9.85 -5.43 -4.66
N GLU A 83 -10.15 -5.17 -5.93
CA GLU A 83 -10.23 -3.82 -6.47
C GLU A 83 -11.32 -3.00 -5.77
N GLU A 84 -12.53 -3.56 -5.62
CA GLU A 84 -13.65 -2.86 -4.99
C GLU A 84 -13.32 -2.42 -3.56
N VAL A 85 -12.80 -3.34 -2.74
CA VAL A 85 -12.43 -3.03 -1.35
C VAL A 85 -11.26 -2.04 -1.31
N PHE A 86 -10.26 -2.21 -2.17
CA PHE A 86 -9.08 -1.34 -2.20
C PHE A 86 -9.45 0.10 -2.57
N VAL A 87 -10.20 0.29 -3.67
CA VAL A 87 -10.57 1.61 -4.17
C VAL A 87 -11.51 2.31 -3.19
N GLU A 88 -12.51 1.60 -2.67
CA GLU A 88 -13.46 2.14 -1.70
C GLU A 88 -12.74 2.64 -0.44
N CYS A 89 -11.81 1.85 0.09
CA CYS A 89 -11.06 2.23 1.29
C CYS A 89 -10.04 3.35 1.01
N GLU A 90 -9.38 3.33 -0.15
CA GLU A 90 -8.39 4.35 -0.51
C GLU A 90 -9.04 5.73 -0.75
N ASP A 91 -10.19 5.76 -1.43
CA ASP A 91 -10.86 7.02 -1.76
C ASP A 91 -11.64 7.61 -0.57
N ARG A 92 -12.16 6.79 0.36
CA ARG A 92 -12.91 7.29 1.53
C ARG A 92 -12.05 7.61 2.75
N TYR A 93 -11.07 6.77 3.06
CA TYR A 93 -10.39 6.84 4.35
C TYR A 93 -8.99 7.41 4.22
N GLY A 94 -8.17 6.86 3.31
CA GLY A 94 -6.80 7.35 3.16
C GLY A 94 -5.90 6.44 2.34
N GLU A 95 -4.65 6.88 2.17
CA GLU A 95 -3.66 6.18 1.35
C GLU A 95 -3.35 4.79 1.94
N ILE A 96 -3.62 3.73 1.18
CA ILE A 96 -3.33 2.34 1.57
C ILE A 96 -1.87 2.02 1.23
N GLU A 97 -1.09 1.58 2.21
CA GLU A 97 0.26 1.05 2.02
C GLU A 97 0.23 -0.37 1.46
N GLU A 98 -0.58 -1.23 2.08
CA GLU A 98 -0.67 -2.64 1.74
C GLU A 98 -2.05 -3.19 2.12
N MET A 99 -2.63 -4.02 1.25
CA MET A 99 -3.87 -4.74 1.53
C MET A 99 -3.68 -6.23 1.24
N ASN A 100 -4.11 -7.08 2.17
CA ASN A 100 -3.91 -8.53 2.14
C ASN A 100 -5.19 -9.26 2.51
N VAL A 101 -5.52 -10.33 1.79
CA VAL A 101 -6.71 -11.16 2.02
C VAL A 101 -6.29 -12.59 2.37
N CYS A 102 -6.87 -13.14 3.44
CA CYS A 102 -6.60 -14.50 3.90
C CYS A 102 -7.52 -15.52 3.22
N ASP A 103 -6.89 -16.55 2.63
CA ASP A 103 -7.52 -17.77 2.08
C ASP A 103 -7.38 -18.95 3.05
N ASN A 104 -7.24 -18.66 4.35
CA ASN A 104 -7.25 -19.69 5.39
C ASN A 104 -8.60 -20.39 5.45
N LEU A 105 -8.60 -21.66 5.85
CA LEU A 105 -9.84 -22.43 6.09
C LEU A 105 -10.28 -22.39 7.57
N GLY A 106 -9.42 -21.91 8.47
CA GLY A 106 -9.72 -21.86 9.90
C GLY A 106 -10.55 -20.64 10.26
N ASP A 107 -11.55 -20.82 11.12
CA ASP A 107 -12.55 -19.81 11.49
C ASP A 107 -11.99 -18.47 11.96
N HIS A 108 -10.78 -18.47 12.54
CA HIS A 108 -10.12 -17.27 13.06
C HIS A 108 -9.41 -16.44 11.99
N LEU A 109 -9.20 -16.98 10.79
CA LEU A 109 -8.48 -16.31 9.69
C LEU A 109 -9.23 -16.31 8.35
N VAL A 110 -10.22 -17.19 8.19
CA VAL A 110 -10.97 -17.33 6.94
C VAL A 110 -11.58 -16.01 6.51
N GLY A 111 -11.28 -15.58 5.28
CA GLY A 111 -11.87 -14.39 4.67
C GLY A 111 -11.44 -13.06 5.30
N ASN A 112 -10.47 -13.07 6.22
CA ASN A 112 -10.00 -11.84 6.86
C ASN A 112 -9.26 -10.94 5.85
N VAL A 113 -9.58 -9.65 5.89
CA VAL A 113 -8.94 -8.63 5.06
C VAL A 113 -8.18 -7.68 5.97
N TYR A 114 -6.88 -7.55 5.73
CA TYR A 114 -6.01 -6.62 6.43
C TYR A 114 -5.70 -5.44 5.52
N ILE A 115 -5.92 -4.24 6.02
CA ILE A 115 -5.65 -2.99 5.31
C ILE A 115 -4.70 -2.16 6.17
N LYS A 116 -3.48 -1.96 5.69
CA LYS A 116 -2.51 -1.07 6.32
C LYS A 116 -2.56 0.30 5.65
N PHE A 117 -3.02 1.29 6.39
CA PHE A 117 -3.02 2.69 5.97
C PHE A 117 -1.67 3.34 6.26
N LYS A 118 -1.42 4.46 5.58
CA LYS A 118 -0.22 5.27 5.82
C LYS A 118 -0.27 6.03 7.14
N TYR A 119 -1.46 6.41 7.59
CA TYR A 119 -1.68 7.17 8.82
C TYR A 119 -2.67 6.43 9.72
N GLU A 120 -2.42 6.48 11.03
CA GLU A 120 -3.26 5.82 12.05
C GLU A 120 -4.67 6.45 12.14
N GLU A 121 -4.77 7.76 11.90
CA GLU A 121 -6.05 8.48 11.88
C GLU A 121 -7.00 7.96 10.79
N ASP A 122 -6.46 7.51 9.66
CA ASP A 122 -7.26 6.99 8.54
C ASP A 122 -7.79 5.59 8.88
N ALA A 123 -7.00 4.78 9.57
CA ALA A 123 -7.41 3.47 10.08
C ALA A 123 -8.53 3.60 11.12
N GLU A 124 -8.44 4.55 12.05
CA GLU A 124 -9.48 4.79 13.05
C GLU A 124 -10.80 5.22 12.39
N LYS A 125 -10.74 6.17 11.45
CA LYS A 125 -11.93 6.58 10.66
C LYS A 125 -12.53 5.42 9.89
N ALA A 126 -11.70 4.58 9.27
CA ALA A 126 -12.14 3.41 8.54
C ALA A 126 -12.91 2.44 9.43
N VAL A 127 -12.39 2.12 10.63
CA VAL A 127 -13.07 1.21 11.58
C VAL A 127 -14.44 1.75 11.99
N VAL A 128 -14.54 3.05 12.30
CA VAL A 128 -15.80 3.66 12.74
C VAL A 128 -16.84 3.63 11.62
N ASP A 129 -16.49 4.00 10.39
CA ASP A 129 -17.44 4.02 9.27
C ASP A 129 -17.80 2.60 8.79
N LEU A 130 -16.81 1.71 8.63
CA LEU A 130 -17.01 0.36 8.11
C LEU A 130 -17.95 -0.46 8.98
N ASN A 131 -17.90 -0.35 10.32
CA ASN A 131 -18.81 -1.07 11.21
C ASN A 131 -20.29 -0.67 11.06
N ASN A 132 -20.58 0.46 10.39
CA ASN A 132 -21.94 0.90 10.11
C ASN A 132 -22.39 0.55 8.67
N ARG A 133 -21.59 -0.24 7.95
CA ARG A 133 -21.80 -0.56 6.54
C ARG A 133 -22.04 -2.05 6.30
N TRP A 134 -22.51 -2.34 5.10
CA TRP A 134 -22.86 -3.67 4.64
C TRP A 134 -22.10 -3.99 3.35
N PHE A 135 -21.67 -5.24 3.22
CA PHE A 135 -21.01 -5.76 2.02
C PHE A 135 -21.63 -7.11 1.66
N GLY A 136 -22.08 -7.29 0.42
CA GLY A 136 -22.71 -8.53 -0.03
C GLY A 136 -23.91 -8.99 0.83
N GLY A 137 -24.67 -8.04 1.39
CA GLY A 137 -25.82 -8.33 2.27
C GLY A 137 -25.45 -8.74 3.70
N ARG A 138 -24.17 -8.64 4.10
CA ARG A 138 -23.70 -8.91 5.47
C ARG A 138 -23.17 -7.63 6.11
N ALA A 139 -23.39 -7.46 7.41
CA ALA A 139 -22.78 -6.38 8.16
C ALA A 139 -21.25 -6.57 8.20
N ILE A 140 -20.53 -5.48 8.01
CA ILE A 140 -19.06 -5.47 8.07
C ILE A 140 -18.64 -5.40 9.54
N ASN A 141 -17.65 -6.21 9.93
CA ASN A 141 -17.03 -6.15 11.25
C ASN A 141 -15.56 -5.77 11.10
N ALA A 142 -15.23 -4.53 11.47
CA ALA A 142 -13.88 -3.98 11.37
C ALA A 142 -13.31 -3.67 12.76
N GLU A 143 -12.04 -3.98 12.99
CA GLU A 143 -11.32 -3.62 14.21
C GLU A 143 -9.88 -3.19 13.91
N LEU A 144 -9.29 -2.40 14.82
CA LEU A 144 -7.86 -2.10 14.74
C LEU A 144 -7.04 -3.36 15.03
N SER A 145 -6.05 -3.61 14.19
CA SER A 145 -5.20 -4.79 14.26
C SER A 145 -3.81 -4.42 14.81
N PRO A 146 -3.22 -5.22 15.70
CA PRO A 146 -1.86 -4.99 16.19
C PRO A 146 -0.77 -5.32 15.15
N VAL A 147 -1.14 -5.88 13.99
CA VAL A 147 -0.18 -6.35 12.98
C VAL A 147 0.54 -5.17 12.33
N THR A 148 1.86 -5.13 12.48
CA THR A 148 2.72 -4.09 11.87
C THR A 148 3.50 -4.59 10.65
N ASP A 149 3.86 -5.88 10.64
CA ASP A 149 4.64 -6.54 9.60
C ASP A 149 3.97 -7.85 9.16
N PHE A 150 3.45 -7.88 7.93
CA PHE A 150 2.82 -9.07 7.37
C PHE A 150 3.80 -10.20 7.11
N ARG A 151 5.11 -9.93 6.95
CA ARG A 151 6.11 -10.97 6.65
C ARG A 151 6.28 -11.95 7.79
N GLU A 152 6.11 -11.48 9.03
CA GLU A 152 6.12 -12.36 10.21
C GLU A 152 4.80 -13.10 10.41
N ALA A 153 3.71 -12.56 9.86
CA ALA A 153 2.37 -13.14 9.98
C ALA A 153 2.05 -14.18 8.91
N CYS A 154 2.72 -14.12 7.75
CA CYS A 154 2.51 -15.02 6.64
C CYS A 154 3.05 -16.43 6.88
N CYS A 155 2.33 -17.43 6.39
CA CYS A 155 2.79 -18.81 6.40
C CYS A 155 3.79 -19.03 5.26
N ARG A 156 5.08 -19.15 5.60
CA ARG A 156 6.15 -19.43 4.61
C ARG A 156 5.92 -20.72 3.82
N GLN A 157 5.36 -21.76 4.46
CA GLN A 157 5.06 -23.02 3.78
C GLN A 157 3.95 -22.85 2.75
N TYR A 158 2.97 -21.97 3.00
CA TYR A 158 1.90 -21.71 2.05
C TYR A 158 2.39 -20.88 0.86
N GLU A 159 3.29 -19.92 1.10
CA GLU A 159 3.97 -19.16 0.04
C GLU A 159 4.72 -20.09 -0.94
N MET A 160 5.24 -21.22 -0.46
CA MET A 160 5.88 -22.26 -1.28
C MET A 160 4.91 -23.33 -1.82
N GLY A 161 3.62 -23.28 -1.47
CA GLY A 161 2.62 -24.27 -1.89
C GLY A 161 2.62 -25.60 -1.12
N GLU A 162 3.31 -25.66 0.03
CA GLU A 162 3.58 -26.88 0.79
C GLU A 162 2.86 -26.93 2.16
N CYS A 163 2.01 -25.96 2.47
CA CYS A 163 1.33 -25.94 3.77
C CYS A 163 0.26 -27.04 3.86
N THR A 164 0.55 -28.10 4.60
CA THR A 164 -0.35 -29.25 4.82
C THR A 164 -1.27 -29.08 6.04
N ARG A 165 -1.20 -27.92 6.73
CA ARG A 165 -1.95 -27.69 7.98
C ARG A 165 -3.42 -27.35 7.75
N SER A 166 -3.83 -27.01 6.52
CA SER A 166 -5.21 -26.70 6.16
C SER A 166 -5.86 -25.71 7.15
N GLY A 167 -7.04 -26.01 7.70
CA GLY A 167 -7.74 -25.16 8.68
C GLY A 167 -7.05 -25.03 10.06
N PHE A 168 -6.00 -25.80 10.33
CA PHE A 168 -5.25 -25.72 11.59
C PHE A 168 -4.03 -24.79 11.51
N CYS A 169 -3.77 -24.18 10.35
CA CYS A 169 -2.70 -23.19 10.23
C CYS A 169 -3.09 -21.89 10.95
N ASN A 170 -2.22 -21.40 11.84
CA ASN A 170 -2.42 -20.15 12.58
C ASN A 170 -1.68 -18.96 11.93
N PHE A 171 -1.10 -19.14 10.74
CA PHE A 171 -0.40 -18.10 9.98
C PHE A 171 -1.24 -17.75 8.76
N MET A 172 -1.10 -16.51 8.27
CA MET A 172 -1.88 -16.01 7.14
C MET A 172 -1.51 -16.74 5.86
N HIS A 173 -2.51 -17.29 5.19
CA HIS A 173 -2.43 -17.80 3.83
C HIS A 173 -2.93 -16.71 2.90
N LEU A 174 -2.02 -15.93 2.32
CA LEU A 174 -2.42 -14.78 1.51
C LEU A 174 -2.79 -15.19 0.09
N LYS A 175 -3.97 -14.79 -0.37
CA LYS A 175 -4.40 -15.01 -1.75
C LYS A 175 -3.73 -13.99 -2.68
N PRO A 176 -2.92 -14.42 -3.67
CA PRO A 176 -2.26 -13.49 -4.57
C PRO A 176 -3.25 -12.86 -5.56
N ILE A 177 -3.16 -11.55 -5.75
CA ILE A 177 -3.86 -10.83 -6.84
C ILE A 177 -3.14 -11.03 -8.17
N SER A 178 -3.84 -10.84 -9.29
CA SER A 178 -3.19 -10.90 -10.60
C SER A 178 -2.09 -9.84 -10.74
N ARG A 179 -1.09 -10.17 -11.58
CA ARG A 179 0.04 -9.27 -11.86
C ARG A 179 -0.41 -7.98 -12.56
N GLU A 180 -1.55 -8.00 -13.23
CA GLU A 180 -2.13 -6.85 -13.90
C GLU A 180 -2.76 -5.92 -12.88
N LEU A 181 -3.67 -6.43 -12.05
CA LEU A 181 -4.30 -5.65 -10.98
C LEU A 181 -3.27 -5.05 -10.01
N ARG A 182 -2.26 -5.84 -9.61
CA ARG A 182 -1.16 -5.34 -8.76
C ARG A 182 -0.43 -4.15 -9.40
N ARG A 183 -0.20 -4.19 -10.71
CA ARG A 183 0.42 -3.07 -11.43
C ARG A 183 -0.51 -1.88 -11.46
N GLU A 184 -1.80 -2.05 -11.69
CA GLU A 184 -2.74 -0.94 -11.80
C GLU A 184 -2.92 -0.19 -10.48
N LEU A 185 -3.25 -0.89 -9.40
CA LEU A 185 -3.51 -0.29 -8.10
C LEU A 185 -2.26 0.41 -7.55
N TYR A 186 -1.13 -0.28 -7.50
CA TYR A 186 0.09 0.27 -6.89
C TYR A 186 0.90 1.18 -7.84
N SER A 187 0.68 1.13 -9.17
CA SER A 187 1.31 2.11 -10.10
C SER A 187 0.52 3.41 -10.25
N ARG A 188 -0.81 3.43 -9.99
CA ARG A 188 -1.57 4.68 -9.85
C ARG A 188 -0.92 5.60 -8.80
N LYS A 189 -0.37 5.02 -7.73
CA LYS A 189 0.42 5.70 -6.68
C LYS A 189 1.62 6.49 -7.24
N ARG A 190 2.27 5.99 -8.30
CA ARG A 190 3.37 6.71 -9.01
C ARG A 190 2.90 7.86 -9.91
N ARG A 191 1.66 7.81 -10.41
CA ARG A 191 1.11 8.88 -11.27
C ARG A 191 0.57 10.06 -10.45
N ARG A 192 -0.13 9.82 -9.33
CA ARG A 192 -0.59 10.88 -8.39
C ARG A 192 0.57 11.61 -7.70
N SER A 193 1.68 10.92 -7.40
CA SER A 193 2.89 11.54 -6.81
C SER A 193 3.70 12.38 -7.82
N ARG A 194 3.78 11.95 -9.08
CA ARG A 194 4.45 12.72 -10.16
C ARG A 194 3.68 13.98 -10.57
N SER A 195 2.35 13.98 -10.52
CA SER A 195 1.56 15.18 -10.78
C SER A 195 1.67 16.23 -9.67
N ARG A 196 1.90 15.80 -8.41
CA ARG A 196 2.22 16.70 -7.29
C ARG A 196 3.64 17.27 -7.37
N SER A 197 4.66 16.50 -7.76
CA SER A 197 6.04 17.01 -7.88
C SER A 197 6.26 17.95 -9.07
N ARG A 198 5.49 17.80 -10.16
CA ARG A 198 5.52 18.73 -11.30
C ARG A 198 4.86 20.08 -10.99
N ARG A 199 3.93 20.14 -10.02
CA ARG A 199 3.29 21.40 -9.58
C ARG A 199 4.16 22.22 -8.61
N SER A 200 5.08 21.59 -7.89
CA SER A 200 6.01 22.29 -6.99
C SER A 200 7.29 22.78 -7.68
N HIS A 201 7.65 22.22 -8.85
CA HIS A 201 8.85 22.65 -9.60
C HIS A 201 8.58 23.73 -10.67
N SER A 202 7.31 24.07 -10.95
CA SER A 202 6.94 25.10 -11.94
C SER A 202 6.75 26.50 -11.37
N ARG A 203 6.85 26.70 -10.04
CA ARG A 203 6.68 28.01 -9.39
C ARG A 203 7.99 28.78 -9.10
N SER A 204 9.15 28.26 -9.47
CA SER A 204 10.46 28.89 -9.15
C SER A 204 11.33 29.28 -10.35
N ARG A 205 10.82 29.27 -11.60
CA ARG A 205 11.62 29.65 -12.79
C ARG A 205 11.06 30.82 -13.64
N SER A 206 10.11 31.60 -13.15
CA SER A 206 9.44 32.64 -13.96
C SER A 206 9.65 34.07 -13.46
N ARG A 207 10.82 34.40 -12.88
CA ARG A 207 11.18 35.80 -12.54
C ARG A 207 12.68 36.07 -12.70
N ARG A 208 13.17 36.16 -13.93
CA ARG A 208 14.24 37.11 -14.29
C ARG A 208 14.47 37.15 -15.81
N ARG A 209 14.43 38.38 -16.32
CA ARG A 209 14.85 38.87 -17.64
C ARG A 209 13.80 38.86 -18.73
N GLU A 210 12.92 39.85 -18.65
CA GLU A 210 12.54 40.63 -19.83
C GLU A 210 12.04 41.99 -19.32
N TYR A 211 12.72 43.06 -19.76
CA TYR A 211 12.32 44.48 -19.89
C TYR A 211 13.50 45.43 -19.63
N ARG A 212 14.13 45.89 -20.72
CA ARG A 212 14.21 47.32 -21.10
C ARG A 212 15.07 47.44 -22.35
N ASP A 213 14.48 47.59 -23.52
CA ASP A 213 13.87 48.79 -24.13
C ASP A 213 14.86 49.52 -25.04
N ASN A 214 14.30 49.91 -26.18
CA ASN A 214 14.92 50.27 -27.43
C ASN A 214 14.70 51.76 -27.64
N SER A 215 15.76 52.55 -27.74
CA SER A 215 15.67 53.88 -28.35
C SER A 215 17.05 54.40 -28.74
N ALA A 216 17.30 54.53 -30.04
CA ALA A 216 17.59 55.81 -30.70
C ALA A 216 18.54 55.62 -31.90
N SER A 217 17.93 55.66 -33.10
CA SER A 217 18.56 56.00 -34.37
C SER A 217 19.31 57.33 -34.29
N LEU A 218 20.45 57.45 -34.98
CA LEU A 218 20.77 58.52 -35.95
C LEU A 218 22.27 58.56 -36.27
N GLU A 219 22.57 58.39 -37.57
CA GLU A 219 23.66 59.07 -38.31
C GLU A 219 25.12 58.61 -38.02
N ARG A 220 26.06 58.58 -38.96
CA ARG A 220 26.23 59.32 -40.21
C ARG A 220 27.32 58.67 -41.06
N PHE A 221 27.22 58.90 -42.36
CA PHE A 221 28.13 58.51 -43.45
C PHE A 221 29.58 59.01 -43.33
N ARG A 222 30.50 58.23 -43.94
CA ARG A 222 31.67 58.58 -44.78
C ARG A 222 32.66 59.71 -44.38
N SER A 223 33.94 59.35 -44.34
CA SER A 223 35.13 60.10 -44.87
C SER A 223 36.34 59.15 -44.76
N HIS A 224 37.02 58.69 -45.81
CA HIS A 224 37.87 59.34 -46.82
C HIS A 224 39.19 59.94 -46.27
N SER A 225 40.28 59.20 -46.55
CA SER A 225 41.63 59.61 -47.00
C SER A 225 42.56 60.53 -46.18
N GLN A 226 43.86 60.24 -46.37
CA GLN A 226 45.10 61.02 -46.17
C GLN A 226 45.85 60.77 -44.84
N ASP A 227 46.96 60.03 -44.89
CA ASP A 227 48.35 60.43 -45.24
C ASP A 227 49.15 60.89 -44.02
N LYS A 228 50.18 60.11 -43.63
CA LYS A 228 51.60 60.50 -43.71
C LYS A 228 52.53 59.57 -42.93
N GLU A 229 53.50 59.04 -43.68
CA GLU A 229 54.94 59.01 -43.40
C GLU A 229 55.44 58.60 -42.01
N ARG A 230 56.20 57.49 -41.93
CA ARG A 230 57.64 57.56 -41.59
C ARG A 230 58.41 56.27 -41.86
N GLU A 231 59.52 56.45 -42.59
CA GLU A 231 60.85 55.80 -42.50
C GLU A 231 60.93 54.42 -41.79
N GLY A 232 61.42 53.33 -42.36
CA GLY A 232 62.65 53.19 -43.13
C GLY A 232 63.53 52.12 -42.45
N ARG A 233 64.28 51.37 -43.28
CA ARG A 233 65.55 50.66 -42.98
C ARG A 233 65.56 49.10 -42.84
N PHE A 234 65.97 48.46 -43.94
CA PHE A 234 67.02 47.42 -44.12
C PHE A 234 66.97 46.03 -43.41
N GLY A 235 67.28 45.00 -44.23
CA GLY A 235 68.02 43.76 -43.86
C GLY A 235 67.23 42.47 -44.11
N ARG A 236 67.48 41.69 -45.18
CA ARG A 236 68.47 40.57 -45.28
C ARG A 236 68.35 39.62 -44.07
N PHE A 237 68.07 38.31 -44.17
CA PHE A 237 68.31 37.26 -45.15
C PHE A 237 67.13 36.28 -45.17
#